data_AF-A0A2M7IEJ0-F1
#
_entry.id   AF-A0A2M7IEJ0-F1
#
_cell.length_a   1.000
_cell.length_b   1.000
_cell.length_c   1.000
_cell.angle_alpha   90.00
_cell.angle_beta   90.00
_cell.angle_gamma   90.00
#
_symmetry.space_group_name_H-M   'P 1'
#
loop_
_entity.id
_entity.type
_entity.pdbx_description
1 polymer ?
#
loop_
_entity_poly.entity_id
_entity_poly.type
_entity_poly.pdbx_seq_one_letter_code
_entity_poly.pdbx_strand_id
1 'polypeptide(L)' 'MNAIINAAYDGISLKDCGVACTFSPCYSCAKQLVNLGIKEFVYEISYDDEFEANVVKELFERRGIILRQFIP' A
#
# COMPACT_ATOMS: atom_id res chain seq x y z
N MET A 1 3.88 -8.59 0.10
CA MET A 1 5.29 -8.15 -0.15
C MET A 1 5.95 -8.77 -1.37
N ASN A 2 5.51 -9.93 -1.86
CA ASN A 2 6.12 -10.61 -3.02
C ASN A 2 6.25 -9.70 -4.26
N ALA A 3 5.25 -8.85 -4.55
CA ALA A 3 5.31 -7.92 -5.68
C ALA A 3 6.49 -6.93 -5.61
N ILE A 4 6.81 -6.42 -4.40
CA ILE A 4 7.95 -5.53 -4.19
C ILE A 4 9.27 -6.28 -4.44
N ILE A 5 9.36 -7.52 -3.94
CA ILE A 5 10.56 -8.36 -4.10
C ILE A 5 10.77 -8.71 -5.57
N ASN A 6 9.71 -9.10 -6.28
CA ASN A 6 9.79 -9.42 -7.71
C ASN A 6 10.20 -8.19 -8.53
N ALA A 7 9.60 -7.02 -8.26
CA ALA A 7 10.00 -5.79 -8.92
C ALA A 7 11.48 -5.45 -8.66
N ALA A 8 11.96 -5.62 -7.43
CA ALA A 8 13.37 -5.42 -7.10
C ALA A 8 14.29 -6.42 -7.82
N TYR A 9 13.89 -7.69 -7.89
CA TYR A 9 14.64 -8.74 -8.60
C TYR A 9 14.75 -8.44 -10.10
N ASP A 10 13.65 -8.01 -10.72
CA ASP A 10 13.58 -7.67 -12.15
C ASP A 10 14.12 -6.26 -12.47
N GLY A 11 14.57 -5.49 -11.46
CA GLY A 11 15.08 -4.13 -11.65
C GLY A 11 14.00 -3.10 -12.04
N ILE A 12 12.73 -3.37 -11.74
CA ILE A 12 11.59 -2.53 -12.07
C ILE A 12 11.35 -1.51 -10.95
N SER A 13 11.36 -0.22 -11.32
CA SER A 13 11.00 0.86 -10.40
C SER A 13 9.50 0.87 -10.11
N LEU A 14 9.14 0.94 -8.82
CA LEU A 14 7.77 1.13 -8.34
C LEU A 14 7.46 2.59 -7.98
N LYS A 15 8.37 3.52 -8.32
CA LYS A 15 8.16 4.94 -8.06
C LYS A 15 6.97 5.45 -8.88
N ASP A 16 6.14 6.27 -8.24
CA ASP A 16 4.99 6.94 -8.82
C ASP A 16 3.89 5.99 -9.37
N CYS A 17 3.89 4.70 -8.99
CA CYS A 17 2.92 3.71 -9.47
C CYS A 17 1.67 3.57 -8.56
N GLY A 18 0.66 2.85 -9.05
CA GLY A 18 -0.49 2.39 -8.27
C GLY A 18 -0.36 0.90 -7.94
N VAL A 19 -0.81 0.51 -6.75
CA VAL A 19 -0.79 -0.89 -6.28
C VAL A 19 -2.20 -1.32 -5.90
N ALA A 20 -2.61 -2.50 -6.36
CA ALA A 20 -3.88 -3.10 -5.99
C ALA A 20 -3.65 -4.46 -5.34
N CYS A 21 -4.35 -4.75 -4.25
CA CYS A 21 -4.33 -6.05 -3.55
C CYS A 21 -5.72 -6.36 -3.04
N THR A 22 -6.03 -7.64 -2.76
CA THR A 22 -7.34 -8.00 -2.20
C THR A 22 -7.53 -7.42 -0.79
N PHE A 23 -6.51 -7.50 0.06
CA PHE A 23 -6.56 -6.97 1.42
C PHE A 23 -5.87 -5.61 1.52
N SER A 24 -6.29 -4.78 2.48
CA SER A 24 -5.60 -3.55 2.86
C SER A 24 -4.14 -3.86 3.25
N PRO A 25 -3.21 -2.89 3.20
CA PRO A 25 -1.83 -3.16 3.56
C PRO A 25 -1.68 -3.19 5.08
N CYS A 26 -1.00 -4.21 5.62
CA CYS A 26 -0.55 -4.18 7.01
C CYS A 26 0.53 -3.10 7.19
N TYR A 27 0.84 -2.72 8.43
CA TYR A 27 1.78 -1.66 8.75
C TYR A 27 3.17 -1.86 8.15
N SER A 28 3.66 -3.10 8.10
CA SER A 28 4.98 -3.40 7.53
C SER A 28 5.00 -3.25 6.00
N CYS A 29 3.93 -3.64 5.31
CA CYS A 29 3.77 -3.43 3.88
C CYS A 29 3.58 -1.95 3.56
N ALA A 30 2.73 -1.27 4.32
CA ALA A 30 2.44 0.16 4.22
C ALA A 30 3.73 1.01 4.28
N LYS A 31 4.60 0.77 5.27
CA LYS A 31 5.89 1.46 5.39
C LYS A 31 6.78 1.30 4.16
N GLN A 32 6.82 0.11 3.58
CA GLN A 32 7.65 -0.13 2.40
C GLN A 32 7.10 0.56 1.16
N LEU A 33 5.79 0.47 0.94
CA LEU A 33 5.11 1.14 -0.17
C LEU A 33 5.35 2.66 -0.13
N VAL A 34 5.25 3.26 1.06
CA VAL A 34 5.57 4.67 1.30
C VAL A 34 7.01 5.01 0.91
N ASN A 35 7.98 4.19 1.32
CA ASN A 35 9.40 4.43 1.02
C ASN A 35 9.71 4.27 -0.48
N LEU A 36 8.98 3.40 -1.17
CA LEU A 36 9.11 3.19 -2.62
C LEU A 36 8.51 4.34 -3.45
N GLY A 37 7.70 5.21 -2.82
CA GLY A 37 7.14 6.39 -3.47
C GLY A 37 5.97 6.09 -4.40
N ILE A 38 5.12 5.12 -4.07
CA ILE A 38 3.86 4.87 -4.79
C ILE A 38 2.89 6.08 -4.67
N LYS A 39 1.85 6.12 -5.50
CA LYS A 39 0.81 7.17 -5.46
C LYS A 39 -0.54 6.69 -4.99
N GLU A 40 -0.85 5.41 -5.19
CA GLU A 40 -2.16 4.87 -4.87
C GLU A 40 -2.05 3.43 -4.38
N PHE A 41 -2.85 3.09 -3.37
CA PHE A 41 -3.13 1.73 -2.96
C PHE A 41 -4.64 1.46 -2.94
N VAL A 42 -5.02 0.37 -3.58
CA VAL A 42 -6.41 -0.07 -3.77
C VAL A 42 -6.61 -1.42 -3.12
N TYR A 43 -7.69 -1.58 -2.36
CA TYR A 43 -8.01 -2.85 -1.71
C TYR A 43 -9.49 -3.19 -1.68
N GLU A 44 -9.84 -4.47 -1.59
CA GLU A 44 -11.25 -4.93 -1.51
C GLU A 44 -11.70 -5.11 -0.06
N ILE A 45 -10.84 -5.74 0.76
CA ILE A 45 -11.14 -6.17 2.12
C ILE A 45 -10.22 -5.43 3.09
N SER A 46 -10.76 -4.77 4.11
CA SER A 46 -9.96 -4.21 5.20
C SER A 46 -9.56 -5.29 6.19
N TYR A 47 -8.37 -5.21 6.78
CA TYR A 47 -8.07 -5.94 8.02
C TYR A 47 -9.00 -5.51 9.15
N ASP A 48 -9.30 -6.45 10.05
CA ASP A 48 -10.20 -6.28 11.19
C ASP A 48 -9.60 -5.40 12.31
N ASP A 49 -8.28 -5.22 12.33
CA ASP A 49 -7.62 -4.37 13.31
C ASP A 49 -7.78 -2.89 12.95
N GLU A 50 -8.79 -2.23 13.55
CA GLU A 50 -9.07 -0.81 13.36
C GLU A 50 -7.90 0.10 13.78
N PHE A 51 -7.12 -0.29 14.79
CA PHE A 51 -5.98 0.51 15.24
C PHE A 51 -4.90 0.50 14.15
N GLU A 52 -4.56 -0.67 13.64
CA GLU A 52 -3.58 -0.80 12.56
C GLU A 52 -4.06 -0.09 11.28
N ALA A 53 -5.33 -0.23 10.92
CA ALA A 53 -5.93 0.44 9.77
C ALA A 53 -5.81 1.97 9.87
N ASN A 54 -6.07 2.55 11.05
CA ASN A 54 -5.95 3.99 11.28
C ASN A 54 -4.49 4.47 11.16
N VAL A 55 -3.53 3.72 11.72
CA VAL A 55 -2.10 4.06 11.60
C VAL A 55 -1.63 4.02 10.15
N VAL A 56 -2.07 3.01 9.39
CA VAL A 56 -1.73 2.88 7.96
C VAL A 56 -2.33 4.04 7.16
N LYS A 57 -3.58 4.41 7.45
CA LYS A 57 -4.24 5.55 6.81
C LYS A 57 -3.49 6.86 7.07
N GLU A 58 -3.16 7.16 8.33
CA GLU A 58 -2.38 8.37 8.67
C GLU A 58 -1.02 8.40 7.97
N LEU A 59 -0.34 7.25 7.92
CA LEU A 59 0.95 7.12 7.26
C LEU A 59 0.86 7.47 5.76
N PHE A 60 -0.21 7.05 5.09
CA PHE A 60 -0.43 7.30 3.67
C PHE A 60 -0.82 8.76 3.42
N GLU A 61 -1.72 9.30 4.23
CA GLU A 61 -2.15 10.71 4.17
C GLU A 61 -0.97 11.67 4.30
N ARG A 62 -0.08 11.45 5.28
CA ARG A 62 1.14 12.26 5.50
C ARG A 62 2.11 12.26 4.33
N ARG A 63 2.00 11.28 3.43
CA ARG A 63 2.86 11.09 2.26
C ARG A 63 2.15 11.41 0.95
N GLY A 64 0.89 11.84 1.00
CA GLY A 64 0.08 12.14 -0.18
C GLY A 64 -0.21 10.90 -1.03
N ILE A 65 -0.34 9.73 -0.40
CA ILE A 65 -0.67 8.48 -1.08
C ILE A 65 -2.17 8.25 -0.95
N ILE A 66 -2.84 7.99 -2.07
CA ILE A 66 -4.27 7.68 -2.12
C ILE A 66 -4.48 6.28 -1.58
N LEU A 67 -5.32 6.14 -0.54
CA LEU A 67 -5.77 4.85 -0.02
C LEU A 67 -7.27 4.72 -0.29
N ARG A 68 -7.67 3.79 -1.16
CA ARG A 68 -9.10 3.59 -1.51
C ARG A 68 -9.54 2.13 -1.43
N GLN A 69 -10.75 1.93 -0.93
CA GLN A 69 -11.42 0.64 -1.00
C GLN A 69 -12.15 0.52 -2.35
N PHE A 70 -11.95 -0.59 -3.05
CA PHE A 70 -12.69 -0.98 -4.23
C PHE A 70 -13.98 -1.69 -3.79
N ILE A 71 -15.11 -1.11 -4.17
CA ILE A 71 -16.43 -1.71 -4.02
C ILE A 71 -16.88 -2.07 -5.44
N PRO A 72 -17.06 -3.37 -5.75
CA PRO A 72 -17.44 -3.83 -7.09
C PRO A 72 -18.84 -3.38 -7.52
#